data_AF-A0A2M7L1I6-F1
#
_entry.id   AF-A0A2M7L1I6-F1
#
_cell.length_a   1.000
_cell.length_b   1.000
_cell.length_c   1.000
_cell.angle_alpha   90.00
_cell.angle_beta   90.00
_cell.angle_gamma   90.00
#
_symmetry.space_group_name_H-M   'P 1'
#
loop_
_entity.id
_entity.type
_entity.pdbx_description
1 polymer ?
#
loop_
_entity_poly.entity_id
_entity_poly.type
_entity_poly.pdbx_seq_one_letter_code
_entity_poly.pdbx_strand_id
1 'polypeptide(L)' 'MRELAARENAPLVDLYARSTEGVEKLGQEAADELGPVTDGKPDRTHLNAKGSDAIAELVVGELRKAVPELVPSLK' A
#
# COMPACT_ATOMS: atom_id res chain seq x y z
N MET A 1 -10.96 3.12 10.79
CA MET A 1 -10.96 1.81 10.08
C MET A 1 -10.81 0.63 11.03
N ARG A 2 -9.84 0.60 11.95
CA ARG A 2 -9.62 -0.52 12.88
C ARG A 2 -10.85 -0.92 13.72
N GLU A 3 -11.45 0.04 14.41
CA GLU A 3 -12.65 -0.21 15.24
C GLU A 3 -13.84 -0.69 14.40
N LEU A 4 -14.03 -0.11 13.22
CA LEU A 4 -15.07 -0.53 12.29
C LEU A 4 -14.87 -1.97 11.83
N ALA A 5 -13.66 -2.33 11.39
CA ALA A 5 -13.35 -3.70 10.97
C ALA A 5 -13.58 -4.71 12.10
N ALA A 6 -13.19 -4.37 13.34
CA ALA A 6 -13.46 -5.19 14.51
C ALA A 6 -14.96 -5.35 14.78
N ARG A 7 -15.74 -4.26 14.69
CA ARG A 7 -17.19 -4.28 14.90
C ARG A 7 -17.92 -5.12 13.86
N GLU A 8 -17.52 -5.04 12.61
CA GLU A 8 -18.14 -5.79 11.50
C GLU A 8 -17.54 -7.20 11.32
N ASN A 9 -16.59 -7.60 12.18
CA ASN A 9 -15.81 -8.84 12.05
C ASN A 9 -15.20 -9.03 10.65
N ALA A 10 -14.70 -7.93 10.07
CA ALA A 10 -14.10 -7.90 8.74
C ALA A 10 -12.57 -7.94 8.84
N PRO A 11 -11.87 -8.70 7.97
CA PRO A 11 -10.43 -8.62 7.84
C PRO A 11 -9.99 -7.18 7.48
N LEU A 12 -8.87 -6.73 8.04
CA LEU A 12 -8.31 -5.41 7.78
C LEU A 12 -6.86 -5.49 7.32
N VAL A 13 -6.59 -4.90 6.16
CA VAL A 13 -5.24 -4.53 5.73
C VAL A 13 -4.99 -3.10 6.18
N ASP A 14 -4.12 -2.89 7.17
CA ASP A 14 -3.70 -1.52 7.55
C ASP A 14 -2.65 -1.00 6.56
N LEU A 15 -3.14 -0.61 5.38
CA LEU A 15 -2.28 -0.14 4.31
C LEU A 15 -1.51 1.12 4.69
N TYR A 16 -2.07 1.98 5.53
CA TYR A 16 -1.41 3.21 5.98
C TYR A 16 -0.13 2.88 6.78
N ALA A 17 -0.24 1.99 7.77
CA ALA A 17 0.91 1.58 8.56
C ALA A 17 1.98 0.89 7.70
N ARG A 18 1.57 -0.03 6.80
CA ARG A 18 2.50 -0.78 5.95
C ARG A 18 3.19 0.09 4.90
N SER A 19 2.46 1.01 4.26
CA SER A 19 3.02 1.93 3.26
C SER A 19 3.93 2.97 3.90
N THR A 20 3.59 3.48 5.09
CA THR A 20 4.46 4.40 5.84
C THR A 20 5.80 3.74 6.17
N GLU A 21 5.78 2.52 6.74
CA GLU A 21 7.00 1.75 7.03
C GLU A 21 7.83 1.51 5.76
N GLY A 22 7.18 1.21 4.64
CA GLY A 22 7.85 1.01 3.35
C GLY A 22 8.54 2.28 2.84
N VAL A 23 7.84 3.41 2.85
CA VAL A 23 8.36 4.71 2.41
C VAL A 23 9.50 5.18 3.32
N GLU A 24 9.37 5.02 4.64
CA GLU A 24 10.42 5.38 5.61
C GLU A 24 11.71 4.58 5.38
N LYS A 25 11.59 3.29 5.07
CA LYS A 25 12.75 2.43 4.74
C LYS A 25 13.39 2.79 3.41
N LEU A 26 12.59 3.24 2.44
CA LEU A 26 13.04 3.59 1.10
C LEU A 26 13.79 4.93 1.09
N GLY A 27 13.39 5.86 1.96
CA GLY A 27 13.91 7.22 2.01
C GLY A 27 13.22 8.16 1.01
N GLN A 28 13.34 9.47 1.24
CA GLN A 28 12.54 10.48 0.53
C GLN A 28 12.78 10.53 -0.99
N GLU A 29 14.03 10.42 -1.44
CA GLU A 29 14.37 10.53 -2.86
C GLU A 29 13.76 9.40 -3.68
N ALA A 30 13.91 8.16 -3.20
CA ALA A 30 13.32 7.00 -3.86
C ALA A 30 11.79 6.95 -3.70
N ALA A 31 11.23 7.52 -2.61
CA ALA A 31 9.78 7.64 -2.44
C ALA A 31 9.16 8.65 -3.41
N ASP A 32 9.89 9.72 -3.76
CA ASP A 32 9.45 10.71 -4.75
C ASP A 32 9.32 10.13 -6.17
N GLU A 33 9.95 8.98 -6.45
CA GLU A 33 9.77 8.24 -7.71
C GLU A 33 8.50 7.39 -7.78
N LEU A 34 7.75 7.25 -6.67
CA LEU A 34 6.51 6.45 -6.64
C LEU A 34 5.31 7.23 -7.18
N GLY A 35 5.42 8.57 -7.26
CA GLY A 35 4.43 9.44 -7.87
C GLY A 35 4.87 9.98 -9.23
N PRO A 36 3.95 10.58 -10.00
CA PRO A 36 4.33 11.35 -11.18
C PRO A 36 5.03 12.65 -10.77
N VAL A 37 5.66 13.32 -11.74
CA VAL A 37 6.09 14.71 -11.58
C VAL A 37 4.98 15.63 -12.08
N THR A 38 4.54 16.56 -11.24
CA THR A 38 3.51 17.55 -11.56
C THR A 38 4.05 18.94 -11.25
N ASP A 39 3.93 19.86 -12.20
CA ASP A 39 4.45 21.23 -12.08
C ASP A 39 5.94 21.30 -11.67
N GLY A 40 6.74 20.35 -12.19
CA GLY A 40 8.17 20.27 -11.92
C GLY A 40 8.54 19.78 -10.52
N LYS A 41 7.58 19.25 -9.75
CA LYS A 41 7.81 18.68 -8.41
C LYS A 41 7.26 17.25 -8.31
N PRO A 42 7.84 16.39 -7.47
CA PRO A 42 7.25 15.10 -7.16
C PRO A 42 5.84 15.26 -6.58
N ASP A 43 4.86 14.57 -7.16
CA ASP A 43 3.53 14.41 -6.59
C ASP A 43 3.58 13.30 -5.55
N ARG A 44 3.27 13.63 -4.29
CA ARG A 44 3.30 12.70 -3.15
C ARG A 44 1.92 12.17 -2.77
N THR A 45 0.90 12.46 -3.57
CA THR A 45 -0.49 12.04 -3.34
C THR A 45 -0.91 10.99 -4.35
N HIS A 46 -0.65 11.21 -5.63
CA HIS A 46 -0.99 10.24 -6.68
C HIS A 46 0.18 9.30 -6.95
N LEU A 47 -0.14 8.03 -7.24
CA LEU A 47 0.86 7.03 -7.61
C LEU A 47 0.99 6.96 -9.13
N ASN A 48 2.22 6.78 -9.61
CA ASN A 48 2.49 6.35 -10.97
C ASN A 48 2.38 4.81 -11.08
N ALA A 49 2.77 4.22 -12.22
CA ALA A 49 2.75 2.77 -12.39
C ALA A 49 3.62 2.03 -11.36
N LYS A 50 4.87 2.48 -11.14
CA LYS A 50 5.80 1.93 -10.15
C LYS A 50 5.23 2.03 -8.73
N GLY A 51 4.65 3.17 -8.37
CA GLY A 51 4.01 3.35 -7.06
C GLY A 51 2.80 2.44 -6.88
N SER A 52 1.99 2.26 -7.93
CA SER A 52 0.83 1.38 -7.91
C SER A 52 1.22 -0.09 -7.71
N ASP A 53 2.26 -0.54 -8.41
CA ASP A 53 2.80 -1.89 -8.26
C ASP A 53 3.35 -2.12 -6.84
N ALA A 54 4.13 -1.18 -6.31
CA ALA A 54 4.67 -1.27 -4.95
C ALA A 54 3.58 -1.37 -3.87
N ILE A 55 2.50 -0.58 -4.00
CA ILE A 55 1.36 -0.65 -3.09
C ILE A 55 0.57 -1.96 -3.29
N ALA A 56 0.41 -2.43 -4.53
CA ALA A 56 -0.26 -3.69 -4.81
C ALA A 56 0.47 -4.88 -4.17
N GLU A 57 1.81 -4.92 -4.25
CA GLU A 57 2.63 -5.94 -3.59
C GLU A 57 2.43 -5.97 -2.07
N LEU A 58 2.39 -4.79 -1.43
CA LEU A 58 2.09 -4.69 0.01
C LEU A 58 0.71 -5.24 0.34
N VAL A 59 -0.32 -4.85 -0.43
CA VAL A 59 -1.70 -5.31 -0.22
C VAL A 59 -1.80 -6.82 -0.41
N VAL A 60 -1.25 -7.37 -1.49
CA VAL A 60 -1.25 -8.82 -1.75
C VAL A 60 -0.54 -9.58 -0.62
N GLY A 61 0.61 -9.09 -0.16
CA GLY A 61 1.35 -9.69 0.95
C GLY A 61 0.57 -9.76 2.25
N GLU A 62 -0.21 -8.71 2.56
CA GLU A 62 -1.08 -8.69 3.75
C GLU A 62 -2.35 -9.52 3.56
N LEU A 63 -2.97 -9.51 2.37
CA LEU A 63 -4.15 -10.34 2.07
C LEU A 63 -3.85 -11.83 2.20
N ARG A 64 -2.67 -12.29 1.77
CA ARG A 64 -2.23 -13.69 1.97
C ARG A 64 -2.26 -14.13 3.43
N LYS A 65 -2.05 -13.20 4.39
CA LYS A 65 -2.06 -13.47 5.83
C LYS A 65 -3.45 -13.29 6.44
N ALA A 66 -4.14 -12.22 6.07
CA ALA A 66 -5.41 -11.82 6.65
C ALA A 66 -6.60 -12.64 6.13
N VAL A 67 -6.51 -13.12 4.89
CA VAL A 67 -7.59 -13.84 4.18
C VAL A 67 -6.99 -14.98 3.32
N PRO A 68 -6.46 -16.05 3.93
CA PRO A 68 -5.75 -17.12 3.21
C PRO A 68 -6.58 -17.80 2.10
N GLU A 69 -7.90 -17.80 2.22
CA GLU A 69 -8.81 -18.31 1.20
C GLU A 69 -8.74 -17.56 -0.13
N LEU A 70 -8.24 -16.31 -0.15
CA LEU A 70 -8.04 -15.54 -1.38
C LEU A 70 -6.77 -15.93 -2.13
N VAL A 71 -5.83 -16.67 -1.52
CA VAL A 71 -4.54 -17.05 -2.13
C VAL A 71 -4.66 -17.58 -3.57
N PRO A 72 -5.63 -18.44 -3.93
CA PRO A 72 -5.78 -18.92 -5.30
C PRO A 72 -6.14 -17.84 -6.34
N SER A 73 -6.64 -16.69 -5.89
CA SER A 73 -7.03 -15.54 -6.73
C SER A 73 -6.01 -14.39 -6.71
N LEU A 74 -5.02 -14.46 -5.82
CA LEU A 74 -3.95 -13.46 -5.74
C LEU A 74 -2.88 -13.78 -6.79
N LYS A 75 -2.71 -12.86 -7.74
CA LYS A 75 -1.65 -12.92 -8.75
C LYS A 75 -0.26 -12.78 -8.12
#